data_AF-A0A699QBI0-F1
#
_entry.id   AF-A0A699QBI0-F1
#
_cell.length_a   1.000
_cell.length_b   1.000
_cell.length_c   1.000
_cell.angle_alpha   90.00
_cell.angle_beta   90.00
_cell.angle_gamma   90.00
#
_symmetry.space_group_name_H-M   'P 1'
#
loop_
_entity.id
_entity.type
_entity.pdbx_description
1 polymer ?
#
loop_
_entity_poly.entity_id
_entity_poly.type
_entity_poly.pdbx_seq_one_letter_code
_entity_poly.pdbx_strand_id
1 'polypeptide(L)'
;FRLYLTIDCFSGRFSLCNNSTSYADFRAGAFGWQPAWHCCQLAQAYGAALLAYFQASFSRGFLVSIPSPTLCKMRLCFASNNAHKLDEIRPLLPATVQLLSLADIGCHEELPETQPTLEGNARQKAQYVFDHYGVSCFADDTGLEVAALGGAPGVYSARYAGPQREAADNVAKLLHELAT
;
A
#
# COMPACT_ATOMS: atom_id res chain seq x y z
N PHE A 1 -20.28 0.27 2.57
CA PHE A 1 -18.95 -0.35 2.60
C PHE A 1 -17.94 0.76 2.32
N ARG A 2 -16.96 0.97 3.21
CA ARG A 2 -15.88 1.94 3.02
C ARG A 2 -14.53 1.23 3.04
N LEU A 3 -13.65 1.65 2.14
CA LEU A 3 -12.26 1.19 2.00
C LEU A 3 -11.36 2.44 2.02
N TYR A 4 -10.34 2.42 2.86
CA TYR A 4 -9.31 3.45 2.93
C TYR A 4 -7.96 2.86 2.58
N LEU A 5 -7.20 3.55 1.73
CA LEU A 5 -5.87 3.15 1.27
C LEU A 5 -4.86 4.24 1.61
N THR A 6 -3.73 3.88 2.20
CA THR A 6 -2.59 4.78 2.44
C THR A 6 -1.32 4.14 1.89
N ILE A 7 -0.47 4.94 1.25
CA ILE A 7 0.80 4.51 0.65
C ILE A 7 1.95 5.31 1.30
N ASP A 8 2.94 4.60 1.84
CA ASP A 8 4.19 5.15 2.37
C ASP A 8 5.39 4.60 1.57
N CYS A 9 6.19 5.49 0.99
CA CYS A 9 7.25 5.13 0.05
C CYS A 9 8.66 5.35 0.63
N PHE A 10 9.51 4.33 0.54
CA PHE A 10 10.93 4.42 0.89
C PHE A 10 11.73 4.92 -0.32
N SER A 11 12.04 6.22 -0.37
CA SER A 11 12.97 6.77 -1.36
C SER A 11 14.42 6.54 -0.90
N GLY A 12 15.02 5.45 -1.33
CA GLY A 12 16.45 5.18 -1.09
C GLY A 12 17.34 6.28 -1.68
N ARG A 13 17.98 7.05 -0.78
CA ARG A 13 18.87 8.22 -0.96
C ARG A 13 18.16 9.57 -1.09
N PHE A 14 18.50 10.44 -0.13
CA PHE A 14 17.95 11.75 0.19
C PHE A 14 16.55 11.74 0.79
N SER A 15 16.54 11.98 2.10
CA SER A 15 15.38 12.24 2.97
C SER A 15 14.62 13.48 2.51
N LEU A 16 13.70 13.36 1.53
CA LEU A 16 12.84 14.48 1.11
C LEU A 16 11.42 14.07 0.62
N CYS A 17 10.90 12.89 0.96
CA CYS A 17 9.51 12.53 0.65
C CYS A 17 8.79 11.87 1.84
N ASN A 18 8.54 12.64 2.90
CA ASN A 18 7.57 12.30 3.95
C ASN A 18 6.16 12.75 3.56
N ASN A 19 5.65 12.35 2.38
CA ASN A 19 4.28 12.65 1.98
C ASN A 19 3.41 11.40 2.10
N SER A 20 2.81 11.23 3.28
CA SER A 20 1.64 10.35 3.45
C SER A 20 0.48 10.95 2.65
N THR A 21 0.01 10.23 1.63
CA THR A 21 -1.18 10.64 0.86
C THR A 21 -2.30 9.65 1.15
N SER A 22 -3.34 10.08 1.87
CA SER A 22 -4.57 9.30 2.02
C SER A 22 -5.46 9.52 0.79
N TYR A 23 -5.85 8.43 0.12
CA TYR A 23 -6.88 8.49 -0.93
C TYR A 23 -8.22 8.10 -0.29
N ALA A 24 -9.12 9.07 -0.18
CA ALA A 24 -10.48 8.88 0.30
C ALA A 24 -11.45 8.65 -0.89
N ASP A 25 -12.40 7.73 -0.70
CA ASP A 25 -13.51 7.37 -1.60
C ASP A 25 -13.19 6.62 -2.89
N PHE A 26 -13.25 5.28 -2.81
CA PHE A 26 -13.38 4.41 -3.97
C PHE A 26 -14.85 4.40 -4.45
N ARG A 27 -15.30 5.44 -5.14
CA ARG A 27 -16.53 5.35 -5.96
C ARG A 27 -16.19 4.61 -7.25
N ALA A 28 -16.83 3.47 -7.49
CA ALA A 28 -16.72 2.71 -8.72
C ALA A 28 -17.00 3.63 -9.93
N GLY A 29 -15.95 4.10 -10.63
CA GLY A 29 -16.14 4.93 -11.82
C GLY A 29 -15.05 5.93 -12.19
N ALA A 30 -14.03 6.21 -11.37
CA ALA A 30 -12.98 7.16 -11.76
C ALA A 30 -11.60 6.78 -11.23
N PHE A 31 -10.86 5.97 -11.99
CA PHE A 31 -9.42 5.78 -11.80
C PHE A 31 -8.69 7.05 -12.28
N GLY A 32 -8.59 8.04 -11.41
CA GLY A 32 -7.69 9.17 -11.55
C GLY A 32 -6.48 9.00 -10.65
N TRP A 33 -5.48 8.23 -11.10
CA TRP A 33 -4.16 8.24 -10.44
C TRP A 33 -3.55 9.63 -10.66
N GLN A 34 -3.79 10.58 -9.73
CA GLN A 34 -3.04 11.83 -9.77
C GLN A 34 -1.58 11.53 -9.41
N PRO A 35 -0.63 11.98 -10.22
CA PRO A 35 0.76 11.59 -10.05
C PRO A 35 1.41 12.35 -8.90
N ALA A 36 1.43 11.72 -7.72
CA ALA A 36 2.55 11.89 -6.79
C ALA A 36 3.88 11.38 -7.40
N TRP A 37 3.82 10.78 -8.60
CA TRP A 37 4.91 10.26 -9.43
C TRP A 37 5.83 11.32 -10.07
N HIS A 38 5.85 12.57 -9.58
CA HIS A 38 6.83 13.57 -10.04
C HIS A 38 8.28 13.29 -9.60
N CYS A 39 8.56 12.15 -8.96
CA CYS A 39 9.93 11.68 -8.74
C CYS A 39 10.51 10.90 -9.95
N CYS A 40 9.90 11.00 -11.14
CA CYS A 40 10.47 10.51 -12.40
C CYS A 40 11.42 11.53 -13.07
N GLN A 41 11.98 12.49 -12.31
CA GLN A 41 13.13 13.29 -12.79
C GLN A 41 14.48 12.59 -12.54
N LEU A 42 14.52 11.54 -11.72
CA LEU A 42 15.73 10.73 -11.52
C LEU A 42 16.09 9.89 -12.75
N ALA A 43 15.11 9.46 -13.56
CA ALA A 43 15.38 8.74 -14.81
C ALA A 43 16.12 9.62 -15.84
N GLN A 44 15.91 10.95 -15.83
CA GLN A 44 16.67 11.87 -16.67
C GLN A 44 18.09 12.10 -16.15
N ALA A 45 18.31 12.08 -14.83
CA ALA A 45 19.64 12.20 -14.24
C ALA A 45 20.54 10.99 -14.54
N TYR A 46 19.98 9.76 -14.51
CA TYR A 46 20.70 8.55 -14.93
C TYR A 46 21.00 8.54 -16.44
N GLY A 47 20.08 9.05 -17.27
CA GLY A 47 20.30 9.18 -18.71
C GLY A 47 21.46 10.11 -19.06
N ALA A 48 21.55 11.27 -18.41
CA ALA A 48 22.63 12.23 -18.65
C ALA A 48 23.99 11.73 -18.16
N ALA A 49 24.05 11.08 -17.00
CA ALA A 49 25.28 10.51 -16.45
C ALA A 49 25.78 9.31 -17.29
N LEU A 50 24.88 8.44 -17.75
CA LEU A 50 25.24 7.36 -18.68
C LEU A 50 25.70 7.90 -20.04
N LEU A 51 25.06 8.94 -20.57
CA LEU A 51 25.45 9.56 -21.85
C LEU A 51 26.83 10.22 -21.76
N ALA A 52 27.13 10.92 -20.65
CA ALA A 52 28.44 11.50 -20.38
C ALA A 52 29.53 10.42 -20.24
N TYR A 53 29.21 9.30 -19.58
CA TYR A 53 30.11 8.14 -19.49
C TYR A 53 30.31 7.45 -20.85
N PHE A 54 29.27 7.40 -21.69
CA PHE A 54 29.33 6.85 -23.05
C PHE A 54 30.22 7.69 -23.97
N GLN A 55 30.10 9.02 -23.92
CA GLN A 55 30.96 9.94 -24.66
C GLN A 55 32.43 9.83 -24.20
N ALA A 56 32.67 9.66 -22.89
CA ALA A 56 34.02 9.45 -22.36
C ALA A 56 34.60 8.09 -22.76
N SER A 57 33.79 7.04 -22.84
CA SER A 57 34.26 5.66 -23.13
C SER A 57 34.50 5.39 -24.62
N PHE A 58 33.77 6.08 -25.52
CA PHE A 58 33.97 5.98 -26.97
C PHE A 58 35.38 6.43 -27.41
N SER A 59 36.00 7.33 -26.65
CA SER A 59 37.38 7.79 -26.90
C SER A 59 38.46 6.73 -26.60
N ARG A 60 38.10 5.60 -25.97
CA ARG A 60 39.07 4.57 -25.49
C ARG A 60 38.85 3.17 -26.06
N GLY A 61 37.94 3.00 -27.03
CA GLY A 61 37.81 1.74 -27.79
C GLY A 61 37.39 0.51 -27.00
N PHE A 62 36.79 0.68 -25.81
CA PHE A 62 36.36 -0.45 -24.97
C PHE A 62 34.91 -0.81 -25.29
N LEU A 63 34.67 -2.04 -25.81
CA LEU A 63 33.34 -2.61 -25.91
C LEU A 63 32.85 -2.97 -24.49
N VAL A 64 32.11 -2.07 -23.87
CA VAL A 64 31.39 -2.35 -22.62
C VAL A 64 30.11 -3.08 -22.99
N SER A 65 29.97 -4.36 -22.63
CA SER A 65 28.67 -5.03 -22.71
C SER A 65 27.73 -4.35 -21.72
N ILE A 66 26.75 -3.61 -22.24
CA ILE A 66 25.71 -3.03 -21.40
C ILE A 66 24.89 -4.22 -20.87
N PRO A 67 24.81 -4.46 -19.55
CA PRO A 67 23.86 -5.43 -19.04
C PRO A 67 22.47 -5.00 -19.52
N SER A 68 21.72 -5.94 -20.10
CA SER A 68 20.31 -5.72 -20.45
C SER A 68 19.63 -5.05 -19.25
N PRO A 69 18.81 -4.00 -19.44
CA PRO A 69 18.08 -3.39 -18.35
C PRO A 69 17.13 -4.44 -17.78
N THR A 70 17.60 -5.23 -16.81
CA THR A 70 16.73 -5.99 -15.93
C THR A 70 15.80 -4.95 -15.35
N LEU A 71 14.54 -5.05 -15.75
CA LEU A 71 13.44 -4.24 -15.24
C LEU A 71 13.44 -4.44 -13.72
N CYS A 72 14.13 -3.56 -12.98
CA CYS A 72 14.19 -3.64 -11.53
C CYS A 72 12.77 -3.43 -11.04
N LYS A 73 12.09 -4.52 -10.67
CA LYS A 73 10.72 -4.45 -10.19
C LYS A 73 10.72 -3.68 -8.88
N MET A 74 9.85 -2.68 -8.80
CA MET A 74 9.64 -1.93 -7.57
C MET A 74 9.02 -2.86 -6.54
N ARG A 75 9.66 -3.06 -5.40
CA ARG A 75 9.12 -3.84 -4.29
C ARG A 75 8.14 -2.97 -3.50
N LEU A 76 6.91 -3.45 -3.35
CA LEU A 76 5.86 -2.75 -2.61
C LEU A 76 5.15 -3.75 -1.69
N CYS A 77 5.15 -3.49 -0.40
CA CYS A 77 4.49 -4.34 0.60
C CYS A 77 3.03 -3.95 0.79
N PHE A 78 2.13 -4.93 0.83
CA PHE A 78 0.76 -4.72 1.27
C PHE A 78 0.62 -5.08 2.76
N ALA A 79 0.47 -4.05 3.58
CA ALA A 79 0.37 -4.12 5.04
C ALA A 79 -1.06 -4.49 5.49
N SER A 80 -1.48 -5.70 5.11
CA SER A 80 -2.79 -6.26 5.46
C SER A 80 -2.63 -7.72 5.91
N ASN A 81 -3.30 -8.08 7.01
CA ASN A 81 -3.32 -9.45 7.52
C ASN A 81 -4.28 -10.37 6.74
N ASN A 82 -5.07 -9.83 5.80
CA ASN A 82 -5.99 -10.61 5.00
C ASN A 82 -5.32 -11.07 3.71
N ALA A 83 -4.91 -12.35 3.66
CA ALA A 83 -4.27 -12.95 2.50
C ALA A 83 -5.13 -12.88 1.23
N HIS A 84 -6.46 -12.97 1.33
CA HIS A 84 -7.36 -12.91 0.17
C HIS A 84 -7.29 -11.56 -0.55
N LYS A 85 -7.16 -10.46 0.20
CA LYS A 85 -7.05 -9.12 -0.39
C LYS A 85 -5.79 -8.96 -1.24
N LEU A 86 -4.71 -9.65 -0.88
CA LEU A 86 -3.46 -9.60 -1.63
C LEU A 86 -3.64 -10.22 -3.02
N ASP A 87 -4.37 -11.34 -3.09
CA ASP A 87 -4.68 -11.99 -4.36
C ASP A 87 -5.65 -11.17 -5.23
N GLU A 88 -6.56 -10.41 -4.61
CA GLU A 88 -7.45 -9.47 -5.32
C GLU A 88 -6.69 -8.27 -5.93
N ILE A 89 -5.67 -7.73 -5.24
CA ILE A 89 -4.94 -6.54 -5.68
C ILE A 89 -3.81 -6.87 -6.66
N ARG A 90 -3.18 -8.05 -6.55
CA ARG A 90 -2.09 -8.48 -7.43
C ARG A 90 -2.38 -8.28 -8.94
N PRO A 91 -3.56 -8.63 -9.49
CA PRO A 91 -3.85 -8.41 -10.92
C PRO A 91 -4.07 -6.94 -11.30
N LEU A 92 -4.34 -6.05 -10.34
CA LEU A 92 -4.57 -4.62 -10.59
C LEU A 92 -3.25 -3.83 -10.72
N LEU A 93 -2.13 -4.42 -10.30
CA LEU A 93 -0.83 -3.77 -10.32
C LEU A 93 -0.07 -4.05 -11.63
N PRO A 94 0.71 -3.08 -12.13
CA PRO A 94 1.53 -3.28 -13.31
C PRO A 94 2.64 -4.30 -13.06
N ALA A 95 3.07 -5.00 -14.11
CA ALA A 95 4.12 -6.02 -14.02
C ALA A 95 5.51 -5.49 -13.55
N THR A 96 5.67 -4.17 -13.52
CA THR A 96 6.84 -3.44 -12.97
C THR A 96 6.86 -3.40 -11.44
N VAL A 97 5.75 -3.74 -10.76
CA VAL A 97 5.66 -3.78 -9.30
C VAL A 97 5.66 -5.23 -8.82
N GLN A 98 6.55 -5.54 -7.89
CA GLN A 98 6.54 -6.78 -7.13
C GLN A 98 5.79 -6.53 -5.81
N LEU A 99 4.58 -7.08 -5.71
CA LEU A 99 3.79 -7.05 -4.49
C LEU A 99 4.35 -8.04 -3.46
N LEU A 100 4.61 -7.56 -2.24
CA LEU A 100 5.05 -8.36 -1.10
C LEU A 100 3.93 -8.43 -0.06
N SER A 101 3.84 -9.55 0.64
CA SER A 101 3.01 -9.73 1.84
C SER A 101 3.79 -9.35 3.11
N LEU A 102 3.07 -9.25 4.24
CA LEU A 102 3.69 -9.13 5.56
C LEU A 102 4.63 -10.32 5.86
N ALA A 103 4.25 -11.53 5.46
CA ALA A 103 5.10 -12.70 5.62
C ALA A 103 6.39 -12.61 4.80
N ASP A 104 6.35 -12.04 3.58
CA ASP A 104 7.53 -11.88 2.72
C ASP A 104 8.57 -10.90 3.30
N ILE A 105 8.15 -9.99 4.17
CA ILE A 105 9.02 -9.05 4.89
C ILE A 105 9.40 -9.54 6.29
N GLY A 106 8.93 -10.73 6.69
CA GLY A 106 9.18 -11.30 8.02
C GLY A 106 8.31 -10.71 9.14
N CYS A 107 7.21 -10.02 8.79
CA CYS A 107 6.23 -9.51 9.73
C CYS A 107 5.18 -10.59 10.03
N HIS A 108 5.18 -11.09 11.26
CA HIS A 108 4.23 -12.10 11.76
C HIS A 108 3.35 -11.59 12.91
N GLU A 109 3.53 -10.33 13.29
CA GLU A 109 2.79 -9.68 14.35
C GLU A 109 1.50 -9.05 13.84
N GLU A 110 0.57 -8.80 14.76
CA GLU A 110 -0.67 -8.10 14.44
C GLU A 110 -0.39 -6.60 14.36
N LEU A 111 -0.73 -5.99 13.22
CA LEU A 111 -0.53 -4.56 13.04
C LEU A 111 -1.48 -3.77 13.97
N PRO A 112 -1.02 -2.66 14.57
CA PRO A 112 -1.84 -1.88 15.49
C PRO A 112 -3.02 -1.19 14.78
N GLU A 113 -4.23 -1.36 15.33
CA GLU A 113 -5.49 -0.78 14.87
C GLU A 113 -6.17 0.01 16.01
N THR A 114 -5.50 1.05 16.51
CA THR A 114 -5.94 1.81 17.69
C THR A 114 -6.63 3.13 17.34
N GLN A 115 -6.77 3.47 16.06
CA GLN A 115 -7.34 4.74 15.64
C GLN A 115 -8.88 4.66 15.62
N PRO A 116 -9.57 5.78 15.88
CA PRO A 116 -11.03 5.84 15.87
C PRO A 116 -11.63 5.83 14.46
N THR A 117 -10.80 5.89 13.40
CA THR A 117 -11.24 5.96 12.01
C THR A 117 -10.54 4.92 11.14
N LEU A 118 -11.23 4.47 10.09
CA LEU A 118 -10.66 3.53 9.10
C LEU A 118 -9.42 4.12 8.42
N GLU A 119 -9.44 5.41 8.07
CA GLU A 119 -8.28 6.13 7.53
C GLU A 119 -7.09 6.09 8.49
N GLY A 120 -7.35 6.36 9.78
CA GLY A 120 -6.32 6.34 10.81
C GLY A 120 -5.70 4.96 10.95
N ASN A 121 -6.50 3.89 10.92
CA ASN A 121 -6.00 2.52 11.01
C ASN A 121 -5.18 2.14 9.77
N ALA A 122 -5.64 2.47 8.57
CA ALA A 122 -4.89 2.23 7.34
C ALA A 122 -3.52 2.93 7.42
N ARG A 123 -3.50 4.21 7.76
CA ARG A 123 -2.25 4.96 7.94
C ARG A 123 -1.35 4.37 9.03
N GLN A 124 -1.93 3.99 10.18
CA GLN A 124 -1.18 3.41 11.29
C GLN A 124 -0.51 2.09 10.88
N LYS A 125 -1.20 1.25 10.11
CA LYS A 125 -0.67 -0.01 9.57
C LYS A 125 0.50 0.22 8.60
N ALA A 126 0.35 1.15 7.65
CA ALA A 126 1.41 1.47 6.69
C ALA A 126 2.63 2.08 7.40
N GLN A 127 2.41 3.06 8.28
CA GLN A 127 3.47 3.69 9.06
C GLN A 127 4.23 2.67 9.90
N TYR A 128 3.52 1.76 10.57
CA TYR A 128 4.13 0.71 11.37
C TYR A 128 5.08 -0.17 10.54
N VAL A 129 4.62 -0.64 9.37
CA VAL A 129 5.44 -1.46 8.48
C VAL A 129 6.64 -0.69 7.94
N PHE A 130 6.44 0.57 7.57
CA PHE A 130 7.51 1.44 7.10
C PHE A 130 8.59 1.63 8.16
N ASP A 131 8.21 1.95 9.39
CA ASP A 131 9.13 2.25 10.49
C ASP A 131 9.92 1.01 10.96
N HIS A 132 9.28 -0.17 10.98
CA HIS A 132 9.91 -1.39 11.51
C HIS A 132 10.68 -2.19 10.46
N TYR A 133 10.24 -2.17 9.20
CA TYR A 133 10.80 -3.03 8.15
C TYR A 133 11.51 -2.25 7.04
N GLY A 134 11.37 -0.92 6.99
CA GLY A 134 12.08 -0.07 6.03
C GLY A 134 11.71 -0.34 4.57
N VAL A 135 10.50 -0.81 4.32
CA VAL A 135 9.98 -1.14 2.98
C VAL A 135 8.90 -0.15 2.55
N SER A 136 8.89 0.22 1.27
CA SER A 136 7.72 0.91 0.69
C SER A 136 6.50 0.02 0.86
N CYS A 137 5.43 0.57 1.42
CA CYS A 137 4.24 -0.20 1.72
C CYS A 137 2.97 0.61 1.49
N PHE A 138 1.86 -0.09 1.42
CA PHE A 138 0.55 0.51 1.52
C PHE A 138 -0.33 -0.38 2.38
N ALA A 139 -1.31 0.21 3.04
CA ALA A 139 -2.24 -0.51 3.90
C ALA A 139 -3.67 -0.17 3.52
N ASP A 140 -4.55 -1.11 3.81
CA ASP A 140 -5.98 -0.91 3.67
C ASP A 140 -6.72 -1.11 4.98
N ASP A 141 -7.83 -0.39 5.15
CA ASP A 141 -8.79 -0.68 6.22
C ASP A 141 -10.23 -0.62 5.70
N THR A 142 -11.03 -1.62 6.08
CA THR A 142 -12.38 -1.83 5.55
C THR A 142 -13.39 -1.91 6.67
N GLY A 143 -14.51 -1.20 6.51
CA GLY A 143 -15.64 -1.24 7.41
C GLY A 143 -17.00 -1.26 6.70
N LEU A 144 -17.96 -1.92 7.34
CA LEU A 144 -19.37 -1.85 7.02
C LEU A 144 -20.00 -0.71 7.83
N GLU A 145 -20.67 0.21 7.15
CA GLU A 145 -21.47 1.26 7.78
C GLU A 145 -22.92 1.04 7.38
N VAL A 146 -23.81 0.93 8.37
CA VAL A 146 -25.25 0.72 8.14
C VAL A 146 -26.01 1.94 8.59
N ALA A 147 -26.70 2.60 7.63
CA ALA A 147 -27.41 3.85 7.88
C ALA A 147 -28.49 3.72 8.97
N ALA A 148 -29.21 2.59 8.99
CA ALA A 148 -30.24 2.30 10.00
C ALA A 148 -29.67 2.22 11.44
N LEU A 149 -28.39 1.89 11.58
CA LEU A 149 -27.67 1.80 12.86
C LEU A 149 -26.78 3.02 13.11
N GLY A 150 -27.08 4.16 12.47
CA GLY A 150 -26.29 5.39 12.62
C GLY A 150 -24.84 5.26 12.13
N GLY A 151 -24.57 4.34 11.21
CA GLY A 151 -23.23 4.08 10.68
C GLY A 151 -22.45 2.96 11.38
N ALA A 152 -23.01 2.33 12.42
CA ALA A 152 -22.43 1.12 13.00
C ALA A 152 -22.48 -0.06 11.98
N PRO A 153 -21.53 -1.01 12.02
CA PRO A 153 -20.38 -1.13 12.95
C PRO A 153 -19.18 -0.20 12.66
N GLY A 154 -19.04 0.33 11.45
CA GLY A 154 -17.96 1.24 11.05
C GLY A 154 -16.57 0.65 11.27
N VAL A 155 -15.71 1.39 11.98
CA VAL A 155 -14.34 0.95 12.34
C VAL A 155 -14.29 -0.35 13.14
N TYR A 156 -15.38 -0.72 13.82
CA TYR A 156 -15.46 -1.92 14.63
C TYR A 156 -15.90 -3.17 13.86
N SER A 157 -16.07 -3.08 12.53
CA SER A 157 -16.60 -4.15 11.69
C SER A 157 -15.94 -5.52 11.90
N ALA A 158 -14.61 -5.56 12.02
CA ALA A 158 -13.87 -6.81 12.20
C ALA A 158 -14.03 -7.42 13.61
N ARG A 159 -14.46 -6.63 14.61
CA ARG A 159 -14.58 -7.03 16.02
C ARG A 159 -15.95 -6.68 16.60
N TYR A 160 -16.98 -6.70 15.75
CA TYR A 160 -18.27 -6.14 16.10
C TYR A 160 -18.97 -6.92 17.22
N ALA A 161 -18.86 -8.24 17.18
CA ALA A 161 -19.37 -9.16 18.18
C ALA A 161 -18.37 -9.49 19.30
N GLY A 162 -17.15 -8.92 19.26
CA GLY A 162 -16.15 -9.08 20.30
C GLY A 162 -14.72 -9.33 19.80
N PRO A 163 -13.78 -9.57 20.74
CA PRO A 163 -12.34 -9.72 20.45
C PRO A 163 -12.00 -11.00 19.68
N GLN A 164 -12.91 -11.96 19.58
CA GLN A 164 -12.73 -13.20 18.81
C GLN A 164 -12.65 -12.95 17.30
N ARG A 165 -13.16 -11.80 16.81
CA ARG A 165 -13.15 -11.40 15.39
C ARG A 165 -13.80 -12.40 14.43
N GLU A 166 -14.74 -13.21 14.93
CA GLU A 166 -15.46 -14.22 14.15
C GLU A 166 -16.51 -13.58 13.24
N ALA A 167 -16.42 -13.89 11.94
CA ALA A 167 -17.31 -13.30 10.93
C ALA A 167 -18.78 -13.71 11.16
N ALA A 168 -19.03 -14.95 11.56
CA ALA A 168 -20.38 -15.44 11.84
C ALA A 168 -21.05 -14.67 12.99
N ASP A 169 -20.30 -14.42 14.07
CA ASP A 169 -20.79 -13.67 15.23
C ASP A 169 -21.10 -12.21 14.86
N ASN A 170 -20.20 -11.57 14.09
CA ASN A 170 -20.38 -10.21 13.62
C ASN A 170 -21.67 -10.06 12.80
N VAL A 171 -21.95 -11.02 11.92
CA VAL A 171 -23.18 -11.05 11.11
C VAL A 171 -24.40 -11.30 11.99
N ALA A 172 -24.35 -12.27 12.91
CA ALA A 172 -25.46 -12.57 13.80
C ALA A 172 -25.87 -11.37 14.67
N LYS A 173 -24.88 -10.66 15.25
CA LYS A 173 -25.12 -9.44 16.03
C LYS A 173 -25.72 -8.33 15.17
N LEU A 174 -25.19 -8.11 13.97
CA LEU A 174 -25.70 -7.09 13.06
C LEU A 174 -27.17 -7.35 12.69
N LEU A 175 -27.51 -8.60 12.38
CA LEU A 175 -28.89 -8.98 12.04
C LEU A 175 -29.83 -8.82 13.24
N HIS A 176 -29.36 -9.12 14.46
CA HIS A 176 -30.15 -8.91 15.67
C HIS A 176 -30.47 -7.43 15.89
N GLU A 177 -29.47 -6.55 15.77
CA GLU A 177 -29.67 -5.11 15.96
C GLU A 177 -30.54 -4.48 14.85
N LEU A 178 -30.49 -5.01 13.62
CA LEU A 178 -31.37 -4.57 12.53
C LEU A 178 -32.82 -5.03 12.68
N ALA A 179 -33.08 -6.05 13.49
CA ALA A 179 -34.42 -6.55 13.77
C ALA A 179 -35.11 -5.80 14.93
N THR A 180 -34.41 -4.87 15.59
CA THR A 180 -34.88 -4.12 16.76
C THR A 180 -35.30 -2.71 16.37
#